data_AF-A0A3P7E5A4-F1
#
_entry.id   AF-A0A3P7E5A4-F1
#
_cell.length_a   1.000
_cell.length_b   1.000
_cell.length_c   1.000
_cell.angle_alpha   90.00
_cell.angle_beta   90.00
_cell.angle_gamma   90.00
#
_symmetry.space_group_name_H-M   'P 1'
#
loop_
_entity.id
_entity.type
_entity.pdbx_description
1 polymer ?
#
loop_
_entity_poly.entity_id
_entity_poly.type
_entity_poly.pdbx_seq_one_letter_code
_entity_poly.pdbx_strand_id
1 'polypeptide(L)'
;MTRNPSGSSCARGWILLSLCLGCFTPTDRFLPYLQCFIRQTCPAGRFAEYIESKLKRTLSNGTRNYPPNSVEIQASKMRKPVSIHITFMDGTIITVCVDSATTSREICDELAECISLKDSFGFSLYITYFDKVVSLGCGMDHIMDAISQCEQYATETAKEVVNPLWRFFYRKEIFSPWHDPR
;
A
#
# COMPACT_ATOMS: atom_id res chain seq x y z
N MET A 1 0.41 -16.69 -20.18
CA MET A 1 0.13 -17.62 -19.07
C MET A 1 -0.62 -18.86 -19.55
N THR A 2 -1.56 -18.72 -20.49
CA THR A 2 -2.12 -19.84 -21.25
C THR A 2 -1.09 -20.47 -22.19
N ARG A 3 -0.89 -21.79 -22.12
CA ARG A 3 0.01 -22.57 -23.01
C ARG A 3 1.42 -21.96 -23.16
N ASN A 4 1.96 -21.35 -22.09
CA ASN A 4 3.33 -20.84 -22.10
C ASN A 4 4.31 -21.99 -21.76
N PRO A 5 5.23 -22.36 -22.67
CA PRO A 5 6.15 -23.48 -22.44
C PRO A 5 7.23 -23.17 -21.40
N SER A 6 7.51 -21.89 -21.13
CA SER A 6 8.54 -21.48 -20.18
C SER A 6 7.95 -21.28 -18.79
N GLY A 7 8.32 -22.16 -17.85
CA GLY A 7 7.93 -22.02 -16.44
C GLY A 7 8.38 -20.68 -15.82
N SER A 8 9.58 -20.21 -16.15
CA SER A 8 10.10 -18.92 -15.65
C SER A 8 9.37 -17.72 -16.23
N SER A 9 8.94 -17.79 -17.49
CA SER A 9 8.08 -16.78 -18.11
C SER A 9 6.69 -16.79 -17.48
N CYS A 10 6.12 -17.98 -17.23
CA CYS A 10 4.83 -18.12 -16.57
C CYS A 10 4.84 -17.52 -15.16
N ALA A 11 5.87 -17.82 -14.36
CA ALA A 11 6.04 -17.25 -13.02
C ALA A 11 6.10 -15.72 -13.05
N ARG A 12 6.87 -15.14 -14.00
CA ARG A 12 6.94 -13.68 -14.18
C ARG A 12 5.60 -13.08 -14.59
N GLY A 13 4.83 -13.77 -15.44
CA GLY A 13 3.49 -13.35 -15.84
C GLY A 13 2.51 -13.25 -14.66
N TRP A 14 2.58 -14.19 -13.73
CA TRP A 14 1.75 -14.14 -12.52
C TRP A 14 2.18 -13.05 -11.53
N ILE A 15 3.49 -12.81 -11.38
CA ILE A 15 3.99 -11.67 -10.60
C ILE A 15 3.47 -10.36 -11.19
N LEU A 16 3.58 -10.20 -12.52
CA LEU A 16 3.04 -9.05 -13.24
C LEU A 16 1.55 -8.87 -12.99
N LEU A 17 0.75 -9.94 -13.12
CA LEU A 17 -0.68 -9.87 -12.83
C LEU A 17 -0.95 -9.43 -11.38
N SER A 18 -0.19 -9.94 -10.40
CA SER A 18 -0.34 -9.55 -9.00
C SER A 18 0.01 -8.08 -8.74
N LEU A 19 0.92 -7.50 -9.53
CA LEU A 19 1.25 -6.07 -9.45
C LEU A 19 0.13 -5.24 -10.07
N CYS A 20 -0.34 -5.61 -11.26
CA CYS A 20 -1.48 -4.95 -11.90
C CYS A 20 -2.72 -4.94 -11.00
N LEU A 21 -3.06 -6.09 -10.41
CA LEU A 21 -4.22 -6.23 -9.54
C LEU A 21 -4.07 -5.60 -8.16
N GLY A 22 -2.87 -5.14 -7.80
CA GLY A 22 -2.68 -4.24 -6.66
C GLY A 22 -2.89 -2.77 -7.01
N CYS A 23 -2.91 -2.43 -8.30
CA CYS A 23 -3.02 -1.05 -8.79
C CYS A 23 -4.39 -0.72 -9.38
N PHE A 24 -4.96 -1.61 -10.19
CA PHE A 24 -6.20 -1.35 -10.91
C PHE A 24 -7.04 -2.62 -11.06
N THR A 25 -8.34 -2.42 -11.22
CA THR A 25 -9.33 -3.49 -11.41
C THR A 25 -9.66 -3.67 -12.89
N PRO A 26 -10.03 -4.88 -13.33
CA PRO A 26 -10.66 -5.03 -14.64
C PRO A 26 -12.03 -4.35 -14.65
N THR A 27 -12.59 -4.13 -15.83
CA THR A 27 -13.98 -3.69 -15.97
C THR A 27 -14.95 -4.76 -15.45
N ASP A 28 -16.15 -4.36 -15.03
CA ASP A 28 -17.18 -5.28 -14.51
C ASP A 28 -17.52 -6.41 -15.49
N ARG A 29 -17.50 -6.10 -16.80
CA ARG A 29 -17.70 -7.11 -17.84
C ARG A 29 -16.62 -8.18 -17.86
N PHE A 30 -15.37 -7.83 -17.57
CA PHE A 30 -14.24 -8.77 -17.62
C PHE A 30 -13.93 -9.44 -16.28
N LEU A 31 -14.31 -8.81 -15.16
CA LEU A 31 -14.06 -9.29 -13.79
C LEU A 31 -14.37 -10.79 -13.57
N PRO A 32 -15.55 -11.34 -13.93
CA PRO A 32 -15.86 -12.75 -13.67
C PRO A 32 -14.92 -13.70 -14.44
N TYR A 33 -14.50 -13.32 -15.65
CA TYR A 33 -13.57 -14.12 -16.45
C TYR A 33 -12.18 -14.12 -15.84
N LEU A 34 -11.71 -12.97 -15.35
CA LEU A 34 -10.41 -12.88 -14.71
C LEU A 34 -10.36 -13.70 -13.40
N GLN A 35 -11.42 -13.62 -12.58
CA GLN A 35 -11.52 -14.43 -11.36
C GLN A 35 -11.52 -15.93 -11.69
N CYS A 36 -12.32 -16.34 -12.68
CA CYS A 36 -12.33 -17.72 -13.15
C CYS A 36 -10.94 -18.16 -13.64
N PHE A 37 -10.27 -17.32 -14.42
CA PHE A 37 -8.92 -17.58 -14.92
C PHE A 37 -7.91 -17.77 -13.78
N ILE A 38 -7.90 -16.88 -12.77
CA ILE A 38 -7.01 -16.99 -11.61
C ILE A 38 -7.26 -18.31 -10.88
N ARG A 39 -8.51 -18.65 -10.59
CA ARG A 39 -8.86 -19.90 -9.87
C ARG A 39 -8.45 -21.17 -10.61
N GLN A 40 -8.60 -21.18 -11.94
CA GLN A 40 -8.38 -22.39 -12.73
C GLN A 40 -6.93 -22.57 -13.20
N THR A 41 -6.20 -21.48 -13.42
CA THR A 41 -4.87 -21.54 -14.07
C THR A 41 -3.71 -21.06 -13.23
N CYS A 42 -3.96 -20.36 -12.11
CA CYS A 42 -2.88 -19.99 -11.20
C CYS A 42 -2.26 -21.27 -10.61
N PRO A 43 -0.91 -21.35 -10.51
CA PRO A 43 -0.26 -22.49 -9.88
C PRO A 43 -0.88 -22.78 -8.51
N ALA A 44 -1.29 -24.04 -8.30
CA ALA A 44 -2.06 -24.45 -7.14
C ALA A 44 -1.40 -24.01 -5.82
N GLY A 45 -2.25 -23.61 -4.86
CA GLY A 45 -1.85 -23.20 -3.51
C GLY A 45 -2.03 -21.70 -3.26
N ARG A 46 -1.24 -21.17 -2.32
CA ARG A 46 -1.41 -19.82 -1.73
C ARG A 46 -1.27 -18.65 -2.71
N PHE A 47 -0.81 -18.88 -3.94
CA PHE A 47 -0.60 -17.77 -4.88
C PHE A 47 -1.90 -17.30 -5.54
N ALA A 48 -2.82 -18.22 -5.83
CA ALA A 48 -4.16 -17.86 -6.30
C ALA A 48 -4.88 -17.00 -5.26
N GLU A 49 -4.87 -17.45 -4.00
CA GLU A 49 -5.45 -16.73 -2.85
C GLU A 49 -4.83 -15.33 -2.68
N TYR A 50 -3.50 -15.22 -2.81
CA TYR A 50 -2.79 -13.94 -2.74
C TYR A 50 -3.25 -12.95 -3.82
N ILE A 51 -3.38 -13.42 -5.08
CA ILE A 51 -3.81 -12.59 -6.20
C ILE A 51 -5.29 -12.21 -6.08
N GLU A 52 -6.15 -13.15 -5.68
CA GLU A 52 -7.57 -12.87 -5.43
C GLU A 52 -7.77 -11.88 -4.27
N SER A 53 -6.98 -12.00 -3.20
CA SER A 53 -6.99 -11.06 -2.09
C SER A 53 -6.62 -9.66 -2.54
N LYS A 54 -5.54 -9.52 -3.34
CA LYS A 54 -5.15 -8.23 -3.93
C LYS A 54 -6.28 -7.62 -4.78
N LEU A 55 -6.87 -8.40 -5.68
CA LEU A 55 -7.99 -7.93 -6.50
C LEU A 55 -9.16 -7.46 -5.64
N LYS A 56 -9.52 -8.21 -4.60
CA LYS A 56 -10.60 -7.83 -3.67
C LYS A 56 -10.27 -6.53 -2.94
N ARG A 57 -9.04 -6.36 -2.48
CA ARG A 57 -8.57 -5.15 -1.79
C ARG A 57 -8.62 -3.92 -2.71
N THR A 58 -8.14 -4.02 -3.94
CA THR A 58 -8.20 -2.92 -4.91
C THR A 58 -9.63 -2.62 -5.38
N LEU A 59 -10.53 -3.62 -5.47
CA LEU A 59 -11.96 -3.38 -5.68
C LEU A 59 -12.60 -2.57 -4.54
N SER A 60 -12.16 -2.79 -3.30
CA SER A 60 -12.69 -2.11 -2.11
C SER A 60 -12.15 -0.69 -1.97
N ASN A 61 -10.84 -0.51 -2.14
CA ASN A 61 -10.16 0.75 -1.82
C ASN A 61 -9.92 1.65 -3.03
N GLY A 62 -10.25 1.15 -4.23
CA GLY A 62 -10.19 1.91 -5.46
C GLY A 62 -8.89 1.75 -6.22
N THR A 63 -8.79 2.50 -7.31
CA THR A 63 -7.64 2.45 -8.23
C THR A 63 -6.51 3.32 -7.70
N ARG A 64 -5.28 2.82 -7.81
CA ARG A 64 -4.04 3.53 -7.46
C ARG A 64 -3.72 4.59 -8.50
N ASN A 65 -3.10 5.69 -8.05
CA ASN A 65 -2.67 6.78 -8.93
C ASN A 65 -1.22 6.62 -9.40
N TYR A 66 -0.42 5.79 -8.72
CA TYR A 66 0.99 5.56 -9.05
C TYR A 66 1.30 4.08 -9.33
N PRO A 67 2.35 3.80 -10.11
CA PRO A 67 2.78 2.43 -10.38
C PRO A 67 3.35 1.75 -9.12
N PRO A 68 3.46 0.41 -9.13
CA PRO A 68 4.05 -0.34 -8.03
C PRO A 68 5.47 0.12 -7.73
N ASN A 69 5.76 0.36 -6.46
CA ASN A 69 7.10 0.73 -5.99
C ASN A 69 8.01 -0.52 -5.79
N SER A 70 9.29 -0.29 -5.50
CA SER A 70 10.27 -1.36 -5.33
C SER A 70 9.90 -2.36 -4.22
N VAL A 71 9.30 -1.87 -3.14
CA VAL A 71 8.83 -2.67 -1.99
C VAL A 71 7.71 -3.62 -2.43
N GLU A 72 6.73 -3.13 -3.20
CA GLU A 72 5.63 -3.94 -3.74
C GLU A 72 6.12 -5.01 -4.72
N ILE A 73 7.10 -4.67 -5.56
CA ILE A 73 7.73 -5.62 -6.51
C ILE A 73 8.42 -6.74 -5.75
N GLN A 74 9.19 -6.41 -4.71
CA GLN A 74 9.86 -7.41 -3.88
C GLN A 74 8.84 -8.27 -3.12
N ALA A 75 7.82 -7.65 -2.53
CA ALA A 75 6.75 -8.35 -1.82
C ALA A 75 6.00 -9.32 -2.72
N SER A 76 5.71 -8.93 -3.96
CA SER A 76 5.01 -9.78 -4.94
C SER A 76 5.89 -10.95 -5.43
N LYS A 77 7.21 -10.75 -5.57
CA LYS A 77 8.16 -11.83 -5.87
C LYS A 77 8.25 -12.84 -4.72
N MET A 78 8.36 -12.35 -3.50
CA MET A 78 8.55 -13.16 -2.28
C MET A 78 7.24 -13.70 -1.71
N ARG A 79 6.09 -13.17 -2.15
CA ARG A 79 4.75 -13.44 -1.60
C ARG A 79 4.68 -13.20 -0.10
N LYS A 80 5.31 -12.11 0.35
CA LYS A 80 5.38 -11.71 1.76
C LYS A 80 4.56 -10.46 2.02
N PRO A 81 3.99 -10.33 3.23
CA PRO A 81 3.39 -9.06 3.66
C PRO A 81 4.46 -7.96 3.68
N VAL A 82 4.04 -6.72 3.46
CA VAL A 82 4.89 -5.55 3.65
C VAL A 82 4.62 -5.03 5.06
N SER A 83 5.67 -4.66 5.77
CA SER A 83 5.57 -4.00 7.07
C SER A 83 6.27 -2.66 6.99
N ILE A 84 5.63 -1.63 7.56
CA ILE A 84 6.20 -0.28 7.63
C ILE A 84 6.21 0.22 9.07
N HIS A 85 7.15 1.09 9.38
CA HIS A 85 7.26 1.72 10.69
C HIS A 85 6.59 3.09 10.66
N ILE A 86 5.79 3.37 11.68
CA ILE A 86 5.13 4.65 11.88
C ILE A 86 5.57 5.22 13.21
N THR A 87 6.13 6.42 13.16
CA THR A 87 6.64 7.13 14.34
C THR A 87 5.58 8.08 14.87
N PHE A 88 5.26 7.96 16.16
CA PHE A 88 4.40 8.89 16.88
C PHE A 88 5.21 10.11 17.34
N MET A 89 4.50 11.17 17.72
CA MET A 89 5.12 12.42 18.16
C MET A 89 5.83 12.32 19.51
N ASP A 90 5.57 11.28 20.30
CA ASP A 90 6.30 10.95 21.53
C ASP A 90 7.59 10.14 21.27
N GLY A 91 7.88 9.83 20.00
CA GLY A 91 9.04 9.04 19.58
C GLY A 91 8.79 7.52 19.60
N THR A 92 7.63 7.05 20.03
CA THR A 92 7.28 5.63 19.93
C THR A 92 7.10 5.22 18.46
N ILE A 93 7.44 3.97 18.14
CA ILE A 93 7.36 3.43 16.79
C ILE A 93 6.48 2.19 16.81
N ILE A 94 5.42 2.20 16.01
CA ILE A 94 4.58 1.02 15.77
C ILE A 94 4.86 0.49 14.37
N THR A 95 4.89 -0.83 14.24
CA THR A 95 4.99 -1.51 12.96
C THR A 95 3.61 -1.97 12.52
N VAL A 96 3.17 -1.53 11.35
CA VAL A 96 1.88 -1.95 10.76
C VAL A 96 2.12 -2.78 9.51
N CYS A 97 1.23 -3.74 9.27
CA CYS A 97 1.24 -4.57 8.07
C CYS A 97 0.38 -3.91 6.99
N VAL A 98 0.92 -3.81 5.79
CA VAL A 98 0.31 -3.07 4.69
C VAL A 98 0.35 -3.87 3.40
N ASP A 99 -0.60 -3.56 2.51
CA ASP A 99 -0.67 -4.10 1.17
C ASP A 99 -0.73 -2.98 0.11
N SER A 100 -0.82 -3.37 -1.16
CA SER A 100 -0.87 -2.44 -2.29
C SER A 100 -2.07 -1.48 -2.25
N ALA A 101 -3.15 -1.83 -1.55
CA ALA A 101 -4.38 -1.06 -1.50
C ALA A 101 -4.60 -0.38 -0.13
N THR A 102 -3.65 -0.49 0.80
CA THR A 102 -3.79 0.13 2.13
C THR A 102 -3.90 1.65 2.02
N THR A 103 -4.94 2.20 2.64
CA THR A 103 -5.23 3.64 2.66
C THR A 103 -4.72 4.31 3.93
N SER A 104 -4.57 5.64 3.90
CA SER A 104 -4.20 6.42 5.09
C SER A 104 -5.25 6.31 6.19
N ARG A 105 -6.54 6.25 5.86
CA ARG A 105 -7.61 6.01 6.84
C ARG A 105 -7.46 4.69 7.58
N GLU A 106 -7.25 3.58 6.87
CA GLU A 106 -7.09 2.26 7.51
C GLU A 106 -5.95 2.25 8.53
N ILE A 107 -4.84 2.88 8.18
CA ILE A 107 -3.71 3.02 9.11
C ILE A 107 -4.05 3.92 10.29
N CYS A 108 -4.65 5.08 10.05
CA CYS A 108 -5.02 6.00 11.12
C CYS A 108 -6.00 5.32 12.11
N ASP A 109 -6.97 4.56 11.61
CA ASP A 109 -7.91 3.80 12.42
C ASP A 109 -7.20 2.71 13.24
N GLU A 110 -6.32 1.92 12.61
CA GLU A 110 -5.51 0.88 13.28
C GLU A 110 -4.62 1.49 14.39
N LEU A 111 -3.94 2.60 14.10
CA LEU A 111 -3.09 3.27 15.07
C LEU A 111 -3.88 3.84 16.24
N ALA A 112 -5.02 4.48 15.97
CA ALA A 112 -5.90 5.01 17.00
C ALA A 112 -6.40 3.90 17.94
N GLU A 113 -6.76 2.73 17.39
CA GLU A 113 -7.14 1.57 18.18
C GLU A 113 -5.97 1.04 19.02
N CYS A 114 -4.77 0.90 18.43
CA CYS A 114 -3.56 0.43 19.12
C CYS A 114 -3.23 1.24 20.38
N ILE A 115 -3.44 2.56 20.34
CA ILE A 115 -3.18 3.45 21.48
C ILE A 115 -4.44 3.81 22.27
N SER A 116 -5.59 3.20 21.97
CA SER A 116 -6.88 3.47 22.60
C SER A 116 -7.28 4.97 22.57
N LEU A 117 -6.99 5.64 21.45
CA LEU A 117 -7.28 7.06 21.25
C LEU A 117 -8.79 7.26 21.01
N LYS A 118 -9.45 7.96 21.93
CA LYS A 118 -10.89 8.23 21.85
C LYS A 118 -11.26 9.30 20.82
N ASP A 119 -10.51 10.40 20.78
CA ASP A 119 -10.71 11.49 19.80
C ASP A 119 -9.63 11.41 18.70
N SER A 120 -9.88 10.58 17.70
CA SER A 120 -9.02 10.46 16.52
C SER A 120 -9.25 11.57 15.50
N PHE A 121 -10.25 12.45 15.69
CA PHE A 121 -10.54 13.50 14.73
C PHE A 121 -9.32 14.39 14.50
N GLY A 122 -9.00 14.64 13.24
CA GLY A 122 -7.91 15.54 12.86
C GLY A 122 -6.51 14.99 13.09
N PHE A 123 -6.35 13.73 13.48
CA PHE A 123 -5.09 13.03 13.30
C PHE A 123 -4.94 12.58 11.84
N SER A 124 -3.71 12.67 11.34
CA SER A 124 -3.37 12.37 9.96
C SER A 124 -2.04 11.63 9.87
N LEU A 125 -1.93 10.83 8.82
CA LEU A 125 -0.69 10.18 8.45
C LEU A 125 0.16 11.13 7.59
N TYR A 126 1.46 11.16 7.85
CA TYR A 126 2.44 11.94 7.12
C TYR A 126 3.55 11.06 6.58
N ILE A 127 4.09 11.43 5.44
CA ILE A 127 5.33 10.88 4.91
C ILE A 127 6.37 11.99 4.80
N THR A 128 7.61 11.68 5.17
CA THR A 128 8.76 12.56 4.97
C THR A 128 9.79 11.86 4.12
N TYR A 129 10.37 12.57 3.16
CA TYR A 129 11.46 12.07 2.33
C TYR A 129 12.33 13.24 1.89
N PHE A 130 13.65 13.09 2.02
CA PHE A 130 14.62 14.18 1.83
C PHE A 130 14.22 15.45 2.63
N ASP A 131 13.94 16.55 1.92
CA ASP A 131 13.52 17.86 2.44
C ASP A 131 11.99 18.05 2.40
N LYS A 132 11.21 17.03 2.04
CA LYS A 132 9.76 17.10 1.88
C LYS A 132 9.03 16.45 3.05
N VAL A 133 7.94 17.10 3.44
CA VAL A 133 6.94 16.60 4.39
C VAL A 133 5.59 16.71 3.70
N VAL A 134 4.90 15.58 3.52
CA VAL A 134 3.62 15.50 2.82
C VAL A 134 2.58 14.88 3.75
N SER A 135 1.42 15.52 3.85
CA SER A 135 0.25 14.95 4.56
C SER A 135 -0.47 13.99 3.63
N LEU A 136 -0.81 12.80 4.14
CA LEU A 136 -1.70 11.82 3.52
C LEU A 136 -3.11 11.85 4.15
N GLY A 137 -3.31 12.71 5.16
CA GLY A 137 -4.58 12.83 5.87
C GLY A 137 -5.01 11.54 6.58
N CYS A 138 -6.32 11.44 6.80
CA CYS A 138 -7.06 10.24 7.24
C CYS A 138 -8.16 9.93 6.20
N GLY A 139 -7.72 9.63 4.98
CA GLY A 139 -8.57 9.59 3.79
C GLY A 139 -8.37 8.34 2.95
N MET A 140 -8.65 8.48 1.66
CA MET A 140 -8.54 7.38 0.67
C MET A 140 -7.19 7.34 -0.02
N ASP A 141 -6.22 8.17 0.38
CA ASP A 141 -4.89 8.18 -0.22
C ASP A 141 -4.17 6.86 0.08
N HIS A 142 -3.62 6.25 -0.95
CA HIS A 142 -2.89 4.99 -0.83
C HIS A 142 -1.46 5.24 -0.37
N ILE A 143 -1.02 4.56 0.69
CA ILE A 143 0.32 4.78 1.24
C ILE A 143 1.43 4.39 0.25
N MET A 144 1.16 3.38 -0.58
CA MET A 144 2.12 2.87 -1.56
C MET A 144 2.29 3.84 -2.73
N ASP A 145 1.30 4.71 -2.99
CA ASP A 145 1.43 5.82 -3.94
C ASP A 145 2.42 6.86 -3.40
N ALA A 146 2.36 7.15 -2.11
CA ALA A 146 3.29 8.07 -1.46
C ALA A 146 4.74 7.54 -1.50
N ILE A 147 4.93 6.23 -1.29
CA ILE A 147 6.24 5.58 -1.44
C ILE A 147 6.72 5.62 -2.90
N SER A 148 5.84 5.36 -3.87
CA SER A 148 6.18 5.42 -5.30
C SER A 148 6.61 6.83 -5.73
N GLN A 149 5.92 7.87 -5.23
CA GLN A 149 6.32 9.26 -5.44
C GLN A 149 7.70 9.57 -4.85
N CYS A 150 7.99 9.08 -3.64
CA CYS A 150 9.31 9.24 -3.03
C CYS A 150 10.42 8.61 -3.90
N GLU A 151 10.21 7.39 -4.42
CA GLU A 151 11.18 6.70 -5.28
C GLU A 151 11.40 7.43 -6.62
N GLN A 152 10.33 7.92 -7.23
CA GLN A 152 10.42 8.72 -8.46
C GLN A 152 11.20 10.02 -8.21
N TYR A 153 10.88 10.73 -7.13
CA TYR A 153 11.57 11.96 -6.76
C TYR A 153 13.07 11.73 -6.49
N ALA A 154 13.43 10.63 -5.82
CA ALA A 154 14.83 10.26 -5.60
C ALA A 154 15.58 10.04 -6.92
N THR A 155 14.91 9.37 -7.87
CA THR A 155 15.47 9.06 -9.19
C THR A 155 15.65 10.32 -10.04
N GLU A 156 14.65 11.21 -10.05
CA GLU A 156 14.66 12.45 -10.84
C GLU A 156 15.70 13.47 -10.33
N THR A 157 15.86 13.56 -9.02
CA THR A 157 16.78 14.54 -8.42
C THR A 157 18.23 14.04 -8.32
N ALA A 158 18.50 12.80 -8.76
CA ALA A 158 19.78 12.12 -8.61
C ALA A 158 20.36 12.25 -7.18
N LYS A 159 19.49 12.38 -6.18
CA LYS A 159 19.90 12.49 -4.78
C LYS A 159 20.48 11.16 -4.36
N GLU A 160 21.59 11.20 -3.60
CA GLU A 160 22.14 9.99 -3.01
C GLU A 160 21.05 9.28 -2.20
N VAL A 161 20.95 7.97 -2.39
CA VAL A 161 19.96 7.13 -1.71
C VAL A 161 20.30 7.10 -0.23
N VAL A 162 19.68 7.99 0.55
CA VAL A 162 19.73 7.96 2.00
C VAL A 162 18.84 6.82 2.49
N ASN A 163 19.33 6.02 3.45
CA ASN A 163 18.55 4.95 4.06
C ASN A 163 18.12 5.36 5.49
N PRO A 164 16.82 5.39 5.83
CA PRO A 164 15.67 5.13 4.96
C PRO A 164 15.35 6.31 4.05
N LEU A 165 14.87 6.00 2.83
CA LEU A 165 14.46 6.99 1.81
C LEU A 165 13.27 7.83 2.27
N TRP A 166 12.39 7.22 3.06
CA TRP A 166 11.15 7.82 3.56
C TRP A 166 10.89 7.37 5.00
N ARG A 167 10.08 8.16 5.73
CA ARG A 167 9.58 7.84 7.07
C ARG A 167 8.11 8.24 7.19
N PHE A 168 7.32 7.44 7.90
CA PHE A 168 5.94 7.78 8.22
C PHE A 168 5.79 8.32 9.63
N PHE A 169 4.89 9.27 9.81
CA PHE A 169 4.54 9.87 11.09
C PHE A 169 3.04 9.93 11.29
N TYR A 170 2.58 9.73 12.52
CA TYR A 170 1.18 9.93 12.91
C TYR A 170 1.07 11.13 13.85
N ARG A 171 0.32 12.17 13.46
CA ARG A 171 0.25 13.42 14.23
C ARG A 171 -1.10 14.12 14.07
N LYS A 172 -1.45 14.96 15.05
CA LYS A 172 -2.61 15.87 14.97
C LYS A 172 -2.32 16.95 13.93
N GLU A 173 -3.16 17.03 12.90
CA GLU A 173 -3.12 18.03 11.84
C GLU A 173 -4.13 19.16 12.07
N ILE A 174 -5.33 18.82 12.53
CA ILE A 174 -6.39 19.80 12.81
C ILE A 174 -7.06 19.55 14.16
N PHE A 175 -7.55 20.63 14.75
CA PHE A 175 -8.44 20.60 15.91
C PHE A 175 -9.85 20.96 15.47
N SER A 176 -10.85 20.25 15.99
CA SER A 176 -12.25 20.64 15.78
C SER A 176 -12.54 21.96 16.50
N PRO A 177 -13.53 22.75 16.03
CA PRO A 177 -13.95 23.97 16.71
C PRO A 177 -14.45 23.77 18.15
N TRP A 178 -14.79 22.53 18.51
CA TRP A 178 -15.27 22.11 19.83
C TRP A 178 -14.27 21.19 20.55
N HIS A 179 -12.98 21.25 20.18
CA HIS A 179 -11.96 20.42 20.82
C HIS A 179 -11.83 20.78 22.30
N ASP A 180 -12.02 19.79 23.17
CA ASP A 180 -11.75 19.87 24.61
C ASP A 180 -10.58 18.94 24.93
N PRO A 181 -9.44 19.46 25.43
CA PRO A 181 -8.31 18.63 25.82
C PRO A 181 -8.51 17.90 27.16
N ARG A 182 -9.61 18.15 27.89
CA ARG A 182 -9.85 17.61 29.25
C ARG A 182 -10.47 16.22 29.28
#